data_AF-A0A3L7VCF9-F1
#
_entry.id   AF-A0A3L7VCF9-F1
#
_cell.length_a   1.000
_cell.length_b   1.000
_cell.length_c   1.000
_cell.angle_alpha   90.00
_cell.angle_beta   90.00
_cell.angle_gamma   90.00
#
_symmetry.space_group_name_H-M   'P 1'
#
loop_
_entity.id
_entity.type
_entity.pdbx_description
1 polymer ?
#
loop_
_entity_poly.entity_id
_entity_poly.type
_entity_poly.pdbx_seq_one_letter_code
_entity_poly.pdbx_strand_id
1 'polypeptide(L)'
;MQTNQAMNSMITSNQCLGQSFLRNCLCLAVVFVAEQVGLSQGFQNRFSMPEGLLMTAPREVEVLLSDAQEAIDAKQWAEASVTLGQLLGIEESAGDGPLGEDYFLSPAARTKEGARTVLGQAKKMLENLPEEAKQAVELRYGVKAQQLLEQAIDQNDIGLLHELSSRYGFTDAGRDASLLLAEHLLTIGNTVDATNTLERLLSDRSARDRFGAGLGVLAVASKLASSTTTQAAKLLVEVREFFPSVSLDWAGSKVGWNDKTTGESILQSLSKEDFKKIAVRIRHPRFEGGGLDRNANTDGGQPIPILRWSVDLHESAQHKENLERTLRKQLAERRAHLVPTRWPISSEDLIFLPTYDQRILAIDAKSGKIRWPIVFSGSPLGYSIDRGSNRDSYALGLPAPDYLVRRVWGDFATSQISTDGKRIFGLSGSSAAEVGESFAVGPNARLNRNPMIRTYNVLQAWSIAEEGKLLWECGGVNRSSAPDLKGALFLGAPIPVRSELLVLAELNGEVFLVS
;
A
#
# COMPACT_ATOMS: atom_id res chain seq x y z
N MET A 1 -43.45 -51.27 -26.08
CA MET A 1 -42.04 -51.73 -26.01
C MET A 1 -41.14 -50.69 -26.72
N GLN A 2 -41.12 -49.44 -26.22
CA GLN A 2 -40.46 -48.32 -26.93
C GLN A 2 -40.06 -47.15 -26.01
N THR A 3 -39.83 -47.41 -24.72
CA THR A 3 -39.41 -46.39 -23.75
C THR A 3 -38.06 -46.68 -23.07
N ASN A 4 -37.42 -47.81 -23.37
CA ASN A 4 -36.11 -48.19 -22.79
C ASN A 4 -34.88 -47.97 -23.69
N GLN A 5 -35.04 -47.36 -24.87
CA GLN A 5 -33.91 -47.12 -25.79
C GLN A 5 -33.32 -45.69 -25.73
N ALA A 6 -34.00 -44.73 -25.09
CA ALA A 6 -33.52 -43.36 -24.96
C ALA A 6 -32.63 -43.11 -23.72
N MET A 7 -32.69 -43.99 -22.71
CA MET A 7 -31.94 -43.81 -21.45
C MET A 7 -30.54 -44.45 -21.48
N ASN A 8 -30.30 -45.46 -22.32
CA ASN A 8 -28.99 -46.11 -22.45
C ASN A 8 -28.01 -45.41 -23.42
N SER A 9 -28.48 -44.46 -24.24
CA SER A 9 -27.61 -43.68 -25.13
C SER A 9 -27.03 -42.41 -24.48
N MET A 10 -27.58 -41.97 -23.34
CA MET A 10 -27.03 -40.82 -22.59
C MET A 10 -25.97 -41.20 -21.55
N ILE A 11 -25.88 -42.47 -21.13
CA ILE A 11 -24.91 -42.92 -20.12
C ILE A 11 -23.58 -43.33 -20.76
N THR A 12 -23.58 -43.75 -22.03
CA THR A 12 -22.37 -44.19 -22.75
C THR A 12 -21.58 -43.06 -23.41
N SER A 13 -22.17 -41.89 -23.66
CA SER A 13 -21.45 -40.72 -24.20
C SER A 13 -20.64 -39.96 -23.15
N ASN A 14 -21.05 -40.00 -21.88
CA ASN A 14 -20.37 -39.27 -20.79
C ASN A 14 -19.16 -40.00 -20.18
N GLN A 15 -18.94 -41.29 -20.47
CA GLN A 15 -17.75 -42.01 -19.98
C GLN A 15 -16.55 -41.94 -20.94
N CYS A 16 -16.74 -41.67 -22.24
CA CYS A 16 -15.63 -41.50 -23.20
C CYS A 16 -14.98 -40.10 -23.18
N LEU A 17 -15.69 -39.08 -22.67
CA LEU A 17 -15.16 -37.71 -22.54
C LEU A 17 -14.24 -37.53 -21.31
N GLY A 18 -14.37 -38.38 -20.28
CA GLY A 18 -13.54 -38.29 -19.07
C GLY A 18 -12.12 -38.83 -19.21
N GLN A 19 -11.89 -39.86 -20.03
CA GLN A 19 -10.57 -40.49 -20.17
C GLN A 19 -9.69 -39.86 -21.27
N SER A 20 -10.28 -39.21 -22.27
CA SER A 20 -9.55 -38.47 -23.31
C SER A 20 -9.02 -37.12 -22.81
N PHE A 21 -9.69 -36.49 -21.84
CA PHE A 21 -9.27 -35.22 -21.24
C PHE A 21 -8.03 -35.38 -20.34
N LEU A 22 -7.97 -36.45 -19.55
CA LEU A 22 -6.84 -36.74 -18.65
C LEU A 22 -5.56 -37.15 -19.41
N ARG A 23 -5.69 -37.84 -20.55
CA ARG A 23 -4.53 -38.27 -21.35
C ARG A 23 -3.93 -37.13 -22.19
N ASN A 24 -4.75 -36.17 -22.64
CA ASN A 24 -4.25 -34.97 -23.32
C ASN A 24 -3.64 -33.94 -22.37
N CYS A 25 -4.08 -33.88 -21.09
CA CYS A 25 -3.43 -33.02 -20.10
C CYS A 25 -2.04 -33.53 -19.69
N LEU A 26 -1.81 -34.85 -19.68
CA LEU A 26 -0.51 -35.43 -19.31
C LEU A 26 0.53 -35.33 -20.44
N CYS A 27 0.11 -35.39 -21.72
CA CYS A 27 1.01 -35.23 -22.87
C CYS A 27 1.37 -33.77 -23.17
N LEU A 28 0.59 -32.80 -22.67
CA LEU A 28 0.94 -31.37 -22.72
C LEU A 28 2.00 -30.97 -21.67
N ALA A 29 2.22 -31.79 -20.65
CA ALA A 29 3.21 -31.55 -19.59
C ALA A 29 4.64 -32.02 -19.94
N VAL A 30 4.85 -32.80 -21.01
CA VAL A 30 6.16 -33.42 -21.31
C VAL A 30 6.86 -32.84 -22.55
N VAL A 31 6.20 -31.98 -23.34
CA VAL A 31 6.81 -31.39 -24.56
C VAL A 31 7.29 -29.93 -24.38
N PHE A 32 7.11 -29.33 -23.19
CA PHE A 32 7.54 -27.95 -22.92
C PHE A 32 8.88 -27.80 -22.17
N VAL A 33 9.77 -28.80 -22.24
CA VAL A 33 11.09 -28.77 -21.54
C VAL A 33 12.27 -28.53 -22.49
N ALA A 34 12.09 -28.42 -23.80
CA ALA A 34 13.20 -28.17 -24.73
C ALA A 34 13.14 -26.76 -25.35
N GLU A 35 14.21 -26.00 -25.13
CA GLU A 35 14.63 -24.76 -25.82
C GLU A 35 13.90 -23.44 -25.49
N GLN A 36 14.01 -23.02 -24.23
CA GLN A 36 13.83 -21.61 -23.80
C GLN A 36 15.16 -20.99 -23.29
N VAL A 37 16.32 -21.43 -23.83
CA VAL A 37 17.65 -21.11 -23.27
C VAL A 37 18.21 -19.76 -23.74
N GLY A 38 17.59 -19.07 -24.69
CA GLY A 38 18.23 -17.93 -25.37
C GLY A 38 18.18 -16.56 -24.67
N LEU A 39 17.22 -16.28 -23.80
CA LEU A 39 17.08 -14.94 -23.18
C LEU A 39 16.65 -14.95 -21.70
N SER A 40 16.56 -16.12 -21.07
CA SER A 40 16.41 -16.24 -19.61
C SER A 40 17.76 -16.17 -18.87
N GLN A 41 18.89 -16.40 -19.55
CA GLN A 41 20.22 -16.39 -18.92
C GLN A 41 20.68 -15.00 -18.44
N GLY A 42 20.05 -13.91 -18.90
CA GLY A 42 20.34 -12.56 -18.40
C GLY A 42 19.60 -12.16 -17.13
N PHE A 43 18.53 -12.89 -16.76
CA PHE A 43 17.68 -12.56 -15.61
C PHE A 43 17.59 -13.69 -14.57
N GLN A 44 17.94 -14.94 -14.91
CA GLN A 44 17.83 -16.06 -13.98
C GLN A 44 19.03 -16.25 -13.03
N ASN A 45 20.17 -15.63 -13.27
CA ASN A 45 21.35 -15.82 -12.41
C ASN A 45 21.49 -14.83 -11.24
N ARG A 46 20.46 -14.05 -10.89
CA ARG A 46 20.41 -13.29 -9.63
C ARG A 46 18.98 -13.11 -9.09
N PHE A 47 18.19 -14.18 -9.00
CA PHE A 47 17.05 -14.22 -8.08
C PHE A 47 16.86 -15.65 -7.56
N SER A 48 17.92 -16.25 -7.03
CA SER A 48 17.72 -17.02 -5.80
C SER A 48 17.42 -15.96 -4.75
N MET A 49 16.13 -15.62 -4.58
CA MET A 49 15.73 -14.83 -3.42
C MET A 49 16.27 -15.59 -2.21
N PRO A 50 17.22 -15.05 -1.43
CA PRO A 50 17.49 -15.63 -0.12
C PRO A 50 16.14 -15.72 0.61
N GLU A 51 15.92 -16.77 1.39
CA GLU A 51 14.84 -16.75 2.39
C GLU A 51 15.16 -15.64 3.40
N GLY A 52 14.78 -14.41 3.08
CA GLY A 52 15.06 -13.18 3.81
C GLY A 52 14.64 -11.99 2.95
N LEU A 53 14.00 -10.94 3.44
CA LEU A 53 14.19 -10.37 4.77
C LEU A 53 12.94 -9.51 5.06
N LEU A 54 11.90 -10.10 5.66
CA LEU A 54 11.05 -9.26 6.50
C LEU A 54 11.95 -8.83 7.65
N MET A 55 12.15 -7.53 7.82
CA MET A 55 13.08 -6.99 8.79
C MET A 55 12.75 -7.54 10.18
N THR A 56 13.65 -8.38 10.68
CA THR A 56 13.56 -8.85 12.06
C THR A 56 14.00 -7.73 12.97
N ALA A 57 13.41 -7.66 14.14
CA ALA A 57 13.77 -6.64 15.11
C ALA A 57 15.28 -6.66 15.40
N PRO A 58 15.95 -5.49 15.46
CA PRO A 58 17.34 -5.43 15.86
C PRO A 58 17.45 -5.95 17.29
N ARG A 59 18.63 -6.45 17.64
CA ARG A 59 18.84 -7.16 18.92
C ARG A 59 18.45 -6.30 20.12
N GLU A 60 18.66 -4.99 20.04
CA GLU A 60 18.29 -4.02 21.06
C GLU A 60 16.77 -4.00 21.30
N VAL A 61 15.97 -4.05 20.23
CA VAL A 61 14.50 -4.05 20.31
C VAL A 61 13.98 -5.41 20.79
N GLU A 62 14.61 -6.52 20.38
CA GLU A 62 14.28 -7.86 20.90
C GLU A 62 14.59 -7.98 22.40
N VAL A 63 15.72 -7.43 22.85
CA VAL A 63 16.10 -7.37 24.27
C VAL A 63 15.09 -6.54 25.04
N LEU A 64 14.73 -5.34 24.56
CA LEU A 64 13.71 -4.51 25.23
C LEU A 64 12.34 -5.22 25.34
N LEU A 65 11.96 -6.00 24.34
CA LEU A 65 10.75 -6.80 24.39
C LEU A 65 10.84 -7.94 25.42
N SER A 66 12.00 -8.58 25.54
CA SER A 66 12.28 -9.57 26.59
C SER A 66 12.27 -8.94 27.99
N ASP A 67 12.94 -7.80 28.15
CA ASP A 67 13.01 -7.05 29.41
C ASP A 67 11.62 -6.59 29.87
N ALA A 68 10.77 -6.16 28.93
CA ALA A 68 9.37 -5.85 29.21
C ALA A 68 8.59 -7.07 29.72
N GLN A 69 8.83 -8.26 29.15
CA GLN A 69 8.18 -9.49 29.61
C GLN A 69 8.68 -9.90 31.00
N GLU A 70 10.00 -9.83 31.24
CA GLU A 70 10.60 -10.14 32.55
C GLU A 70 10.09 -9.18 33.64
N ALA A 71 9.98 -7.88 33.34
CA ALA A 71 9.44 -6.89 34.26
C ALA A 71 7.95 -7.14 34.59
N ILE A 72 7.16 -7.61 33.62
CA ILE A 72 5.77 -8.03 33.86
C ILE A 72 5.72 -9.26 34.76
N ASP A 73 6.55 -10.27 34.49
CA ASP A 73 6.59 -11.51 35.26
C ASP A 73 7.08 -11.26 36.70
N ALA A 74 8.02 -10.34 36.88
CA ALA A 74 8.53 -9.87 38.17
C ALA A 74 7.59 -8.91 38.91
N LYS A 75 6.45 -8.52 38.30
CA LYS A 75 5.48 -7.55 38.82
C LYS A 75 6.05 -6.14 39.05
N GLN A 76 7.07 -5.75 38.29
CA GLN A 76 7.70 -4.44 38.32
C GLN A 76 6.99 -3.50 37.34
N TRP A 77 5.79 -3.05 37.70
CA TRP A 77 4.90 -2.31 36.78
C TRP A 77 5.48 -0.99 36.28
N ALA A 78 6.22 -0.27 37.12
CA ALA A 78 6.85 0.99 36.74
C ALA A 78 7.88 0.79 35.62
N GLU A 79 8.72 -0.25 35.73
CA GLU A 79 9.75 -0.58 34.75
C GLU A 79 9.14 -1.11 33.45
N ALA A 80 8.18 -2.04 33.56
CA ALA A 80 7.42 -2.53 32.40
C ALA A 80 6.72 -1.40 31.63
N SER A 81 6.17 -0.40 32.34
CA SER A 81 5.52 0.74 31.68
C SER A 81 6.50 1.59 30.86
N VAL A 82 7.75 1.72 31.32
CA VAL A 82 8.80 2.50 30.64
C VAL A 82 9.27 1.76 29.40
N THR A 83 9.62 0.47 29.52
CA THR A 83 10.13 -0.33 28.41
C THR A 83 9.08 -0.48 27.30
N LEU A 84 7.82 -0.69 27.65
CA LEU A 84 6.71 -0.71 26.68
C LEU A 84 6.49 0.66 26.03
N GLY A 85 6.63 1.76 26.77
CA GLY A 85 6.56 3.12 26.21
C GLY A 85 7.71 3.46 25.26
N GLN A 86 8.91 2.96 25.54
CA GLN A 86 10.07 3.07 24.65
C GLN A 86 9.85 2.29 23.35
N LEU A 87 9.34 1.06 23.44
CA LEU A 87 8.99 0.27 22.25
C LEU A 87 7.96 1.01 21.39
N LEU A 88 6.95 1.63 21.99
CA LEU A 88 5.93 2.41 21.30
C LEU A 88 6.39 3.80 20.82
N GLY A 89 7.65 4.19 21.08
CA GLY A 89 8.19 5.50 20.72
C GLY A 89 7.46 6.66 21.41
N ILE A 90 6.93 6.44 22.63
CA ILE A 90 6.29 7.47 23.47
C ILE A 90 7.34 8.21 24.30
N GLU A 91 8.33 7.46 24.76
CA GLU A 91 9.46 7.94 25.54
C GLU A 91 10.55 8.43 24.59
N GLU A 92 10.99 9.67 24.79
CA GLU A 92 12.19 10.22 24.14
C GLU A 92 13.41 9.57 24.78
N SER A 93 13.78 8.37 24.33
CA SER A 93 15.06 7.80 24.75
C SER A 93 16.20 8.53 24.02
N ALA A 94 17.21 8.98 24.77
CA ALA A 94 18.30 9.83 24.31
C ALA A 94 19.35 9.16 23.40
N GLY A 95 18.96 8.14 22.61
CA GLY A 95 19.86 7.44 21.71
C GLY A 95 19.24 7.25 20.33
N ASP A 96 20.06 7.36 19.29
CA ASP A 96 19.76 7.13 17.86
C ASP A 96 19.32 5.68 17.53
N GLY A 97 18.72 4.96 18.49
CA GLY A 97 18.19 3.62 18.29
C GLY A 97 16.81 3.66 17.61
N PRO A 98 16.44 2.64 16.83
CA PRO A 98 15.21 2.65 16.05
C PRO A 98 13.99 2.27 16.89
N LEU A 99 13.65 3.12 17.86
CA LEU A 99 12.50 2.96 18.75
C LEU A 99 11.24 3.56 18.12
N GLY A 100 10.08 2.91 18.31
CA GLY A 100 8.81 3.35 17.74
C GLY A 100 8.51 2.87 16.31
N GLU A 101 9.43 2.14 15.68
CA GLU A 101 9.22 1.45 14.41
C GLU A 101 8.66 0.03 14.63
N ASP A 102 7.90 -0.49 13.65
CA ASP A 102 7.33 -1.83 13.74
C ASP A 102 8.17 -2.85 12.96
N TYR A 103 8.74 -3.80 13.70
CA TYR A 103 9.59 -4.86 13.17
C TYR A 103 8.86 -6.19 13.16
N PHE A 104 9.15 -7.05 12.20
CA PHE A 104 8.67 -8.43 12.27
C PHE A 104 9.45 -9.20 13.34
N LEU A 105 8.77 -10.09 14.05
CA LEU A 105 9.46 -11.06 14.89
C LEU A 105 10.13 -12.13 14.02
N SER A 106 11.20 -12.72 14.54
CA SER A 106 11.95 -13.80 13.88
C SER A 106 11.01 -14.88 13.30
N PRO A 107 11.34 -15.48 12.14
CA PRO A 107 10.54 -16.57 11.55
C PRO A 107 10.21 -17.72 12.50
N ALA A 108 11.04 -17.97 13.51
CA ALA A 108 10.81 -18.97 14.56
C ALA A 108 9.60 -18.65 15.46
N ALA A 109 9.21 -17.37 15.57
CA ALA A 109 8.05 -16.90 16.31
C ALA A 109 6.76 -16.80 15.47
N ARG A 110 6.80 -17.21 14.20
CA ARG A 110 5.60 -17.25 13.34
C ARG A 110 4.62 -18.28 13.87
N THR A 111 3.36 -17.86 14.02
CA THR A 111 2.26 -18.74 14.41
C THR A 111 1.43 -19.10 13.18
N LYS A 112 0.45 -20.01 13.33
CA LYS A 112 -0.52 -20.32 12.27
C LYS A 112 -1.32 -19.08 11.79
N GLU A 113 -1.34 -18.02 12.59
CA GLU A 113 -2.02 -16.73 12.33
C GLU A 113 -1.20 -15.77 11.45
N GLY A 114 0.05 -16.11 11.12
CA GLY A 114 0.93 -15.29 10.28
C GLY A 114 2.12 -14.69 11.03
N ALA A 115 2.78 -13.70 10.39
CA ALA A 115 3.90 -12.98 10.96
C ALA A 115 3.40 -11.98 12.02
N ARG A 116 4.03 -12.00 13.20
CA ARG A 116 3.77 -11.05 14.28
C ARG A 116 4.82 -9.96 14.27
N THR A 117 4.45 -8.79 14.79
CA THR A 117 5.35 -7.64 14.88
C THR A 117 5.64 -7.27 16.33
N VAL A 118 6.72 -6.53 16.56
CA VAL A 118 7.13 -6.10 17.90
C VAL A 118 6.09 -5.18 18.52
N LEU A 119 5.61 -4.16 17.80
CA LEU A 119 4.59 -3.26 18.36
C LEU A 119 3.27 -4.00 18.56
N GLY A 120 2.94 -4.95 17.67
CA GLY A 120 1.80 -5.83 17.84
C GLY A 120 1.89 -6.65 19.13
N GLN A 121 3.07 -7.19 19.45
CA GLN A 121 3.30 -7.92 20.70
C GLN A 121 3.28 -7.00 21.92
N ALA A 122 3.92 -5.84 21.87
CA ALA A 122 3.92 -4.86 22.96
C ALA A 122 2.50 -4.39 23.30
N LYS A 123 1.67 -4.10 22.29
CA LYS A 123 0.24 -3.76 22.46
C LYS A 123 -0.54 -4.90 23.10
N LYS A 124 -0.33 -6.13 22.63
CA LYS A 124 -0.97 -7.31 23.23
C LYS A 124 -0.54 -7.54 24.68
N MET A 125 0.72 -7.23 25.03
CA MET A 125 1.18 -7.28 26.42
C MET A 125 0.44 -6.24 27.27
N LEU A 126 0.32 -4.99 26.79
CA LEU A 126 -0.43 -3.92 27.44
C LEU A 126 -1.92 -4.26 27.66
N GLU A 127 -2.56 -4.86 26.66
CA GLU A 127 -3.97 -5.28 26.75
C GLU A 127 -4.20 -6.36 27.83
N ASN A 128 -3.24 -7.26 28.00
CA ASN A 128 -3.32 -8.39 28.94
C ASN A 128 -2.72 -8.08 30.33
N LEU A 129 -2.29 -6.83 30.57
CA LEU A 129 -1.80 -6.43 31.89
C LEU A 129 -2.88 -6.57 32.98
N PRO A 130 -2.50 -6.92 34.22
CA PRO A 130 -3.42 -6.87 35.35
C PRO A 130 -3.83 -5.42 35.65
N GLU A 131 -4.98 -5.25 36.33
CA GLU A 131 -5.56 -3.92 36.58
C GLU A 131 -4.62 -2.99 37.37
N GLU A 132 -3.81 -3.53 38.29
CA GLU A 132 -2.81 -2.75 39.02
C GLU A 132 -1.73 -2.18 38.09
N ALA A 133 -1.33 -2.94 37.07
CA ALA A 133 -0.34 -2.51 36.09
C ALA A 133 -0.92 -1.49 35.10
N LYS A 134 -2.18 -1.67 34.69
CA LYS A 134 -2.89 -0.68 33.85
C LYS A 134 -2.99 0.68 34.54
N GLN A 135 -3.27 0.71 35.84
CA GLN A 135 -3.29 1.95 36.62
C GLN A 135 -1.91 2.64 36.65
N ALA A 136 -0.82 1.87 36.78
CA ALA A 136 0.53 2.42 36.74
C ALA A 136 0.86 3.05 35.38
N VAL A 137 0.45 2.40 34.29
CA VAL A 137 0.61 2.91 32.92
C VAL A 137 -0.24 4.18 32.70
N GLU A 138 -1.48 4.20 33.18
CA GLU A 138 -2.37 5.37 33.11
C GLU A 138 -1.79 6.57 33.89
N LEU A 139 -1.26 6.34 35.10
CA LEU A 139 -0.63 7.39 35.91
C LEU A 139 0.58 8.02 35.20
N ARG A 140 1.32 7.24 34.42
CA ARG A 140 2.52 7.72 33.71
C ARG A 140 2.16 8.50 32.44
N TYR A 141 1.29 7.94 31.61
CA TYR A 141 1.03 8.47 30.25
C TYR A 141 -0.28 9.24 30.11
N GLY A 142 -1.23 9.07 31.03
CA GLY A 142 -2.58 9.62 30.92
C GLY A 142 -2.62 11.15 30.82
N VAL A 143 -1.82 11.86 31.62
CA VAL A 143 -1.78 13.34 31.57
C VAL A 143 -1.29 13.86 30.21
N LYS A 144 -0.21 13.27 29.68
CA LYS A 144 0.34 13.64 28.35
C LYS A 144 -0.66 13.30 27.24
N ALA A 145 -1.27 12.11 27.30
CA ALA A 145 -2.28 11.68 26.33
C ALA A 145 -3.52 12.58 26.34
N GLN A 146 -3.96 13.03 27.52
CA GLN A 146 -5.09 13.94 27.68
C GLN A 146 -4.78 15.32 27.07
N GLN A 147 -3.59 15.87 27.31
CA GLN A 147 -3.17 17.15 26.70
C GLN A 147 -3.13 17.05 25.17
N LEU A 148 -2.61 15.96 24.63
CA LEU A 148 -2.58 15.71 23.19
C LEU A 148 -4.00 15.54 22.61
N LEU A 149 -4.91 14.90 23.36
CA LEU A 149 -6.31 14.75 22.95
C LEU A 149 -7.03 16.11 22.89
N GLU A 150 -6.85 16.94 23.90
CA GLU A 150 -7.40 18.30 23.93
C GLU A 150 -6.86 19.13 22.75
N GLN A 151 -5.56 19.05 22.49
CA GLN A 151 -4.95 19.68 21.32
C GLN A 151 -5.56 19.17 19.99
N ALA A 152 -5.74 17.86 19.86
CA ALA A 152 -6.31 17.25 18.66
C ALA A 152 -7.76 17.72 18.43
N ILE A 153 -8.56 17.84 19.49
CA ILE A 153 -9.93 18.34 19.43
C ILE A 153 -9.95 19.83 19.06
N ASP A 154 -9.15 20.65 19.73
CA ASP A 154 -9.11 22.11 19.51
C ASP A 154 -8.64 22.47 18.09
N GLN A 155 -7.70 21.70 17.55
CA GLN A 155 -7.15 21.91 16.20
C GLN A 155 -7.91 21.15 15.11
N ASN A 156 -8.85 20.27 15.51
CA ASN A 156 -9.48 19.29 14.63
C ASN A 156 -8.44 18.48 13.82
N ASP A 157 -7.36 18.09 14.50
CA ASP A 157 -6.23 17.38 13.90
C ASP A 157 -6.45 15.86 13.97
N ILE A 158 -6.92 15.31 12.85
CA ILE A 158 -7.16 13.87 12.69
C ILE A 158 -5.85 13.07 12.71
N GLY A 159 -4.72 13.67 12.34
CA GLY A 159 -3.40 13.05 12.43
C GLY A 159 -3.03 12.76 13.88
N LEU A 160 -3.22 13.73 14.76
CA LEU A 160 -3.01 13.55 16.21
C LEU A 160 -3.96 12.50 16.82
N LEU A 161 -5.22 12.44 16.39
CA LEU A 161 -6.13 11.37 16.82
C LEU A 161 -5.64 9.97 16.41
N HIS A 162 -5.06 9.85 15.20
CA HIS A 162 -4.45 8.60 14.75
C HIS A 162 -3.22 8.22 15.56
N GLU A 163 -2.36 9.17 15.89
CA GLU A 163 -1.19 8.96 16.73
C GLU A 163 -1.61 8.51 18.13
N LEU A 164 -2.56 9.21 18.76
CA LEU A 164 -3.13 8.84 20.06
C LEU A 164 -3.73 7.44 20.07
N SER A 165 -4.56 7.12 19.06
CA SER A 165 -5.16 5.80 18.90
C SER A 165 -4.14 4.68 18.73
N SER A 166 -3.00 4.96 18.08
CA SER A 166 -1.99 3.97 17.74
C SER A 166 -0.91 3.78 18.81
N ARG A 167 -0.44 4.86 19.43
CA ARG A 167 0.62 4.87 20.46
C ARG A 167 0.03 4.85 21.86
N TYR A 168 -0.99 5.66 22.14
CA TYR A 168 -1.58 5.81 23.48
C TYR A 168 -2.89 5.02 23.68
N GLY A 169 -3.23 4.09 22.78
CA GLY A 169 -4.53 3.39 22.78
C GLY A 169 -4.85 2.58 24.05
N PHE A 170 -3.87 2.35 24.93
CA PHE A 170 -4.04 1.71 26.24
C PHE A 170 -4.46 2.69 27.36
N THR A 171 -4.40 4.00 27.10
CA THR A 171 -4.84 5.04 28.03
C THR A 171 -6.30 5.40 27.80
N ASP A 172 -6.93 6.04 28.79
CA ASP A 172 -8.30 6.51 28.63
C ASP A 172 -8.45 7.57 27.53
N ALA A 173 -7.52 8.52 27.45
CA ALA A 173 -7.50 9.52 26.39
C ALA A 173 -7.27 8.89 24.99
N GLY A 174 -6.44 7.84 24.88
CA GLY A 174 -6.22 7.12 23.62
C GLY A 174 -7.42 6.28 23.18
N ARG A 175 -8.21 5.76 24.13
CA ARG A 175 -9.50 5.11 23.85
C ARG A 175 -10.52 6.12 23.33
N ASP A 176 -10.61 7.28 23.97
CA ASP A 176 -11.48 8.38 23.52
C ASP A 176 -11.08 8.86 22.11
N ALA A 177 -9.77 9.04 21.87
CA ALA A 177 -9.24 9.36 20.55
C ALA A 177 -9.61 8.30 19.49
N SER A 178 -9.54 7.02 19.85
CA SER A 178 -9.91 5.92 18.95
C SER A 178 -11.41 5.92 18.62
N LEU A 179 -12.27 6.25 19.59
CA LEU A 179 -13.71 6.38 19.35
C LEU A 179 -14.03 7.58 18.45
N LEU A 180 -13.47 8.76 18.77
CA LEU A 180 -13.61 9.97 17.94
C LEU A 180 -13.10 9.74 16.51
N LEU A 181 -11.98 9.03 16.38
CA LEU A 181 -11.45 8.65 15.07
C LEU A 181 -12.41 7.73 14.33
N ALA A 182 -13.00 6.72 14.98
CA ALA A 182 -13.97 5.85 14.35
C ALA A 182 -15.22 6.61 13.89
N GLU A 183 -15.73 7.54 14.70
CA GLU A 183 -16.84 8.43 14.33
C GLU A 183 -16.47 9.31 13.14
N HIS A 184 -15.29 9.92 13.14
CA HIS A 184 -14.79 10.69 12.00
C HIS A 184 -14.75 9.84 10.72
N LEU A 185 -14.19 8.62 10.80
CA LEU A 185 -14.13 7.68 9.68
C LEU A 185 -15.54 7.33 9.15
N LEU A 186 -16.54 7.20 10.02
CA LEU A 186 -17.93 7.01 9.62
C LEU A 186 -18.50 8.26 8.92
N THR A 187 -18.18 9.47 9.39
CA THR A 187 -18.66 10.71 8.75
C THR A 187 -18.12 10.88 7.33
N ILE A 188 -16.91 10.40 7.04
CA ILE A 188 -16.32 10.43 5.70
C ILE A 188 -16.64 9.18 4.86
N GLY A 189 -17.44 8.24 5.41
CA GLY A 189 -17.88 7.02 4.73
C GLY A 189 -16.86 5.89 4.68
N ASN A 190 -15.73 6.00 5.38
CA ASN A 190 -14.73 4.93 5.51
C ASN A 190 -15.17 3.91 6.58
N THR A 191 -16.24 3.17 6.27
CA THR A 191 -16.86 2.24 7.23
C THR A 191 -15.97 1.04 7.55
N VAL A 192 -15.05 0.64 6.66
CA VAL A 192 -14.15 -0.49 6.90
C VAL A 192 -13.15 -0.16 8.00
N ASP A 193 -12.43 0.98 7.90
CA ASP A 193 -11.46 1.37 8.92
C ASP A 193 -12.14 1.75 10.24
N ALA A 194 -13.33 2.36 10.17
CA ALA A 194 -14.14 2.61 11.36
C ALA A 194 -14.48 1.30 12.08
N THR A 195 -14.95 0.30 11.33
CA THR A 195 -15.29 -1.02 11.87
C THR A 195 -14.07 -1.68 12.53
N ASN A 196 -12.91 -1.67 11.86
CA ASN A 196 -11.68 -2.25 12.42
C ASN A 196 -11.25 -1.55 13.72
N THR A 197 -11.42 -0.23 13.77
CA THR A 197 -11.10 0.57 14.98
C THR A 197 -12.06 0.23 16.13
N LEU A 198 -13.35 0.09 15.84
CA LEU A 198 -14.39 -0.27 16.82
C LEU A 198 -14.25 -1.72 17.32
N GLU A 199 -13.91 -2.66 16.44
CA GLU A 199 -13.64 -4.06 16.82
C GLU A 199 -12.43 -4.16 17.76
N ARG A 200 -11.37 -3.39 17.50
CA ARG A 200 -10.22 -3.30 18.41
C ARG A 200 -10.61 -2.71 19.77
N LEU A 201 -11.43 -1.66 19.80
CA LEU A 201 -11.98 -1.13 21.06
C LEU A 201 -12.85 -2.16 21.78
N LEU A 202 -13.65 -2.95 21.07
CA LEU A 202 -14.46 -4.01 21.68
C LEU A 202 -13.63 -5.14 22.29
N SER A 203 -12.46 -5.45 21.71
CA SER A 203 -11.56 -6.45 22.30
C SER A 203 -10.97 -6.00 23.65
N ASP A 204 -10.76 -4.69 23.84
CA ASP A 204 -10.29 -4.15 25.11
C ASP A 204 -11.41 -4.14 26.17
N ARG A 205 -11.13 -4.73 27.34
CA ARG A 205 -12.06 -4.73 28.47
C ARG A 205 -12.28 -3.31 29.02
N SER A 206 -11.21 -2.52 29.15
CA SER A 206 -11.30 -1.19 29.73
C SER A 206 -12.11 -0.23 28.84
N ALA A 207 -12.01 -0.39 27.51
CA ALA A 207 -12.86 0.34 26.57
C ALA A 207 -14.34 -0.09 26.63
N ARG A 208 -14.62 -1.39 26.79
CA ARG A 208 -16.00 -1.89 27.01
C ARG A 208 -16.61 -1.33 28.29
N ASP A 209 -15.86 -1.27 29.38
CA ASP A 209 -16.33 -0.72 30.65
C ASP A 209 -16.55 0.80 30.56
N ARG A 210 -15.70 1.50 29.78
CA ARG A 210 -15.79 2.97 29.58
C ARG A 210 -16.98 3.40 28.71
N PHE A 211 -17.15 2.77 27.55
CA PHE A 211 -18.16 3.18 26.56
C PHE A 211 -19.46 2.38 26.63
N GLY A 212 -19.44 1.24 27.32
CA GLY A 212 -20.59 0.37 27.52
C GLY A 212 -21.17 -0.18 26.22
N ALA A 213 -22.46 -0.52 26.27
CA ALA A 213 -23.19 -1.14 25.18
C ALA A 213 -23.31 -0.27 23.91
N GLY A 214 -23.14 1.05 24.03
CA GLY A 214 -23.16 1.97 22.88
C GLY A 214 -22.05 1.66 21.88
N LEU A 215 -20.86 1.30 22.37
CA LEU A 215 -19.74 0.85 21.52
C LEU A 215 -20.11 -0.42 20.74
N GLY A 216 -20.75 -1.39 21.40
CA GLY A 216 -21.20 -2.63 20.78
C GLY A 216 -22.24 -2.40 19.67
N VAL A 217 -23.21 -1.52 19.92
CA VAL A 217 -24.19 -1.11 18.91
C VAL A 217 -23.50 -0.45 17.71
N LEU A 218 -22.64 0.53 17.96
CA LEU A 218 -21.93 1.26 16.91
C LEU A 218 -21.07 0.33 16.05
N ALA A 219 -20.35 -0.61 16.68
CA ALA A 219 -19.52 -1.58 15.97
C ALA A 219 -20.34 -2.51 15.06
N VAL A 220 -21.44 -3.08 15.56
CA VAL A 220 -22.32 -3.96 14.76
C VAL A 220 -22.99 -3.19 13.62
N ALA A 221 -23.44 -1.96 13.89
CA ALA A 221 -24.09 -1.14 12.88
C ALA A 221 -23.08 -0.69 11.79
N SER A 222 -21.86 -0.32 12.18
CA SER A 222 -20.75 -0.07 11.25
C SER A 222 -20.37 -1.31 10.44
N LYS A 223 -20.34 -2.50 11.07
CA LYS A 223 -20.06 -3.79 10.39
C LYS A 223 -21.14 -4.16 9.39
N LEU A 224 -22.40 -3.90 9.70
CA LEU A 224 -23.52 -4.05 8.77
C LEU A 224 -23.37 -3.11 7.56
N ALA A 225 -22.94 -1.87 7.78
CA ALA A 225 -22.71 -0.91 6.71
C ALA A 225 -21.48 -1.28 5.84
N SER A 226 -20.45 -1.87 6.43
CA SER A 226 -19.18 -2.16 5.75
C SER A 226 -19.11 -3.54 5.08
N SER A 227 -19.78 -4.57 5.61
CA SER A 227 -19.61 -5.98 5.24
C SER A 227 -20.92 -6.75 4.95
N THR A 228 -20.86 -8.07 4.82
CA THR A 228 -22.05 -8.91 4.63
C THR A 228 -22.81 -9.12 5.94
N THR A 229 -24.13 -9.28 5.86
CA THR A 229 -25.00 -9.54 7.03
C THR A 229 -24.50 -10.72 7.88
N THR A 230 -23.89 -11.73 7.26
CA THR A 230 -23.31 -12.88 7.96
C THR A 230 -22.14 -12.51 8.87
N GLN A 231 -21.26 -11.60 8.44
CA GLN A 231 -20.13 -11.15 9.27
C GLN A 231 -20.62 -10.27 10.43
N ALA A 232 -21.57 -9.39 10.17
CA ALA A 232 -22.20 -8.59 11.21
C ALA A 232 -22.96 -9.46 12.23
N ALA A 233 -23.61 -10.54 11.78
CA ALA A 233 -24.26 -11.50 12.68
C ALA A 233 -23.26 -12.20 13.61
N LYS A 234 -22.05 -12.52 13.13
CA LYS A 234 -20.98 -13.08 13.99
C LYS A 234 -20.54 -12.08 15.06
N LEU A 235 -20.26 -10.84 14.65
CA LEU A 235 -19.88 -9.79 15.60
C LEU A 235 -21.00 -9.51 16.62
N LEU A 236 -22.27 -9.57 16.21
CA LEU A 236 -23.40 -9.42 17.12
C LEU A 236 -23.44 -10.51 18.20
N VAL A 237 -23.07 -11.76 17.86
CA VAL A 237 -22.99 -12.83 18.87
C VAL A 237 -21.93 -12.49 19.92
N GLU A 238 -20.73 -12.07 19.50
CA GLU A 238 -19.65 -11.66 20.40
C GLU A 238 -20.07 -10.46 21.27
N VAL A 239 -20.69 -9.44 20.67
CA VAL A 239 -21.19 -8.27 21.41
C VAL A 239 -22.25 -8.64 22.45
N ARG A 240 -23.09 -9.65 22.19
CA ARG A 240 -24.08 -10.13 23.16
C ARG A 240 -23.46 -10.90 24.32
N GLU A 241 -22.31 -11.54 24.12
CA GLU A 241 -21.55 -12.15 25.22
C GLU A 241 -21.01 -11.08 26.17
N PHE A 242 -20.58 -9.93 25.64
CA PHE A 242 -20.11 -8.81 26.44
C PHE A 242 -21.25 -8.00 27.07
N PHE A 243 -22.35 -7.80 26.33
CA PHE A 243 -23.50 -7.01 26.74
C PHE A 243 -24.81 -7.80 26.58
N PRO A 244 -25.19 -8.62 27.58
CA PRO A 244 -26.35 -9.51 27.50
C PRO A 244 -27.68 -8.79 27.29
N SER A 245 -27.83 -7.61 27.90
CA SER A 245 -29.02 -6.77 27.78
C SER A 245 -28.63 -5.34 27.44
N VAL A 246 -29.32 -4.77 26.46
CA VAL A 246 -29.07 -3.42 25.97
C VAL A 246 -30.40 -2.73 25.74
N SER A 247 -30.49 -1.47 26.15
CA SER A 247 -31.60 -0.58 25.85
C SER A 247 -31.05 0.83 25.75
N LEU A 248 -30.94 1.34 24.54
CA LEU A 248 -30.44 2.68 24.28
C LEU A 248 -31.22 3.37 23.18
N ASP A 249 -31.22 4.69 23.25
CA ASP A 249 -31.72 5.56 22.18
C ASP A 249 -30.56 5.83 21.23
N TRP A 250 -30.69 5.37 19.99
CA TRP A 250 -29.67 5.41 18.95
C TRP A 250 -30.22 6.21 17.78
N ALA A 251 -29.75 7.45 17.62
CA ALA A 251 -30.23 8.42 16.62
C ALA A 251 -31.78 8.55 16.54
N GLY A 252 -32.47 8.52 17.69
CA GLY A 252 -33.94 8.59 17.77
C GLY A 252 -34.66 7.26 17.55
N SER A 253 -33.92 6.17 17.36
CA SER A 253 -34.42 4.80 17.30
C SER A 253 -34.11 4.07 18.59
N LYS A 254 -35.12 3.47 19.23
CA LYS A 254 -34.89 2.60 20.39
C LYS A 254 -34.28 1.29 19.92
N VAL A 255 -33.00 1.10 20.21
CA VAL A 255 -32.27 -0.14 19.95
C VAL A 255 -32.12 -0.86 21.28
N GLY A 256 -32.59 -2.10 21.33
CA GLY A 256 -32.41 -2.93 22.51
C GLY A 256 -32.53 -4.41 22.20
N TRP A 257 -31.87 -5.20 23.03
CA TRP A 257 -31.95 -6.65 22.98
C TRP A 257 -31.88 -7.25 24.37
N ASN A 258 -32.41 -8.47 24.44
CA ASN A 258 -32.38 -9.36 25.58
C ASN A 258 -32.29 -10.81 25.09
N ASP A 259 -32.29 -11.78 26.01
CA ASP A 259 -32.22 -13.22 25.71
C ASP A 259 -33.31 -13.71 24.73
N LYS A 260 -34.45 -13.03 24.67
CA LYS A 260 -35.60 -13.39 23.81
C LYS A 260 -35.56 -12.73 22.43
N THR A 261 -34.61 -11.84 22.18
CA THR A 261 -34.53 -11.08 20.93
C THR A 261 -33.74 -11.86 19.89
N THR A 262 -34.30 -12.02 18.68
CA THR A 262 -33.61 -12.72 17.58
C THR A 262 -32.57 -11.81 16.95
N GLY A 263 -31.41 -12.37 16.58
CA GLY A 263 -30.31 -11.60 15.96
C GLY A 263 -30.75 -10.86 14.70
N GLU A 264 -31.58 -11.50 13.86
CA GLU A 264 -32.12 -10.90 12.64
C GLU A 264 -32.94 -9.62 12.91
N SER A 265 -33.78 -9.62 13.96
CA SER A 265 -34.59 -8.44 14.31
C SER A 265 -33.74 -7.25 14.77
N ILE A 266 -32.61 -7.53 15.43
CA ILE A 266 -31.64 -6.53 15.87
C ILE A 266 -30.93 -5.95 14.64
N LEU A 267 -30.41 -6.81 13.76
CA LEU A 267 -29.74 -6.36 12.54
C LEU A 267 -30.69 -5.56 11.64
N GLN A 268 -31.96 -5.94 11.55
CA GLN A 268 -32.98 -5.18 10.81
C GLN A 268 -33.29 -3.83 11.45
N SER A 269 -33.22 -3.73 12.77
CA SER A 269 -33.41 -2.45 13.48
C SER A 269 -32.20 -1.54 13.28
N LEU A 270 -30.99 -2.09 13.32
CA LEU A 270 -29.74 -1.36 13.07
C LEU A 270 -29.59 -0.94 11.60
N SER A 271 -30.10 -1.73 10.65
CA SER A 271 -30.06 -1.37 9.23
C SER A 271 -30.97 -0.20 8.84
N LYS A 272 -31.85 0.25 9.75
CA LYS A 272 -32.67 1.44 9.51
C LYS A 272 -31.85 2.72 9.64
N GLU A 273 -30.70 2.66 10.30
CA GLU A 273 -29.78 3.76 10.31
C GLU A 273 -29.08 3.90 8.97
N ASP A 274 -29.12 5.12 8.45
CA ASP A 274 -28.42 5.49 7.25
C ASP A 274 -27.01 5.95 7.64
N PHE A 275 -26.14 5.00 8.03
CA PHE A 275 -24.71 5.23 7.88
C PHE A 275 -24.50 5.49 6.41
N LYS A 276 -24.44 6.77 6.03
CA LYS A 276 -24.20 7.17 4.66
C LYS A 276 -22.89 6.54 4.28
N LYS A 277 -22.97 5.44 3.54
CA LYS A 277 -21.87 4.98 2.71
C LYS A 277 -21.70 6.14 1.73
N ILE A 278 -20.77 7.04 2.05
CA ILE A 278 -20.26 7.96 1.07
C ILE A 278 -19.50 7.04 0.13
N ALA A 279 -20.24 6.44 -0.81
CA ALA A 279 -19.67 6.16 -2.11
C ALA A 279 -19.23 7.53 -2.57
N VAL A 280 -17.99 7.90 -2.25
CA VAL A 280 -17.34 9.04 -2.85
C VAL A 280 -17.58 8.77 -4.32
N ARG A 281 -18.41 9.61 -4.96
CA ARG A 281 -18.71 9.41 -6.37
C ARG A 281 -17.48 9.88 -7.10
N ILE A 282 -16.49 9.00 -7.15
CA ILE A 282 -15.22 9.28 -7.77
C ILE A 282 -15.54 9.34 -9.24
N ARG A 283 -15.45 10.55 -9.80
CA ARG A 283 -15.83 10.83 -11.19
C ARG A 283 -14.90 10.16 -12.21
N HIS A 284 -13.81 9.55 -11.75
CA HIS A 284 -12.71 9.07 -12.57
C HIS A 284 -12.15 7.73 -12.04
N PRO A 285 -11.69 6.83 -12.92
CA PRO A 285 -11.04 5.59 -12.50
C PRO A 285 -9.78 5.90 -11.70
N ARG A 286 -9.66 5.29 -10.52
CA ARG A 286 -8.42 5.31 -9.75
C ARG A 286 -7.54 4.17 -10.21
N PHE A 287 -6.29 4.49 -10.47
CA PHE A 287 -5.27 3.55 -10.90
C PHE A 287 -4.38 3.18 -9.70
N GLU A 288 -3.56 2.15 -9.87
CA GLU A 288 -2.52 1.80 -8.91
C GLU A 288 -1.63 3.04 -8.64
N GLY A 289 -1.41 3.36 -7.35
CA GLY A 289 -0.71 4.57 -6.92
C GLY A 289 -1.62 5.74 -6.48
N GLY A 290 -2.94 5.67 -6.58
CA GLY A 290 -3.82 6.69 -5.98
C GLY A 290 -3.81 6.70 -4.43
N GLY A 291 -4.76 7.44 -3.83
CA GLY A 291 -5.01 7.40 -2.38
C GLY A 291 -5.40 6.02 -1.84
N LEU A 292 -5.64 5.93 -0.52
CA LEU A 292 -6.04 4.69 0.17
C LEU A 292 -7.23 3.95 -0.46
N ASP A 293 -8.10 4.69 -1.14
CA ASP A 293 -9.27 4.23 -1.88
C ASP A 293 -8.96 3.80 -3.33
N ARG A 294 -7.70 3.43 -3.64
CA ARG A 294 -7.29 2.83 -4.93
C ARG A 294 -8.05 1.55 -5.29
N ASN A 295 -8.67 0.90 -4.31
CA ASN A 295 -9.54 -0.28 -4.47
C ASN A 295 -11.03 0.06 -4.29
N ALA A 296 -11.40 1.34 -4.24
CA ALA A 296 -12.80 1.71 -4.11
C ALA A 296 -13.59 1.39 -5.39
N ASN A 297 -14.84 0.96 -5.21
CA ASN A 297 -15.74 0.75 -6.32
C ASN A 297 -16.06 2.08 -7.00
N THR A 298 -15.68 2.21 -8.27
CA THR A 298 -16.11 3.31 -9.13
C THR A 298 -17.36 2.91 -9.90
N ASP A 299 -18.30 3.84 -10.07
CA ASP A 299 -19.47 3.65 -10.93
C ASP A 299 -19.01 3.67 -12.39
N GLY A 300 -18.79 2.49 -12.96
CA GLY A 300 -18.34 2.32 -14.33
C GLY A 300 -19.50 2.50 -15.31
N GLY A 301 -19.39 3.48 -16.20
CA GLY A 301 -20.27 3.57 -17.36
C GLY A 301 -20.06 2.41 -18.34
N GLN A 302 -21.02 2.18 -19.23
CA GLN A 302 -20.79 1.26 -20.35
C GLN A 302 -19.58 1.72 -21.16
N PRO A 303 -18.59 0.85 -21.46
CA PRO A 303 -17.46 1.23 -22.28
C PRO A 303 -17.94 1.62 -23.67
N ILE A 304 -17.79 2.90 -24.01
CA ILE A 304 -18.13 3.42 -25.33
C ILE A 304 -16.87 3.33 -26.19
N PRO A 305 -16.88 2.62 -27.34
CA PRO A 305 -15.70 2.41 -28.18
C PRO A 305 -15.35 3.64 -29.05
N ILE A 306 -15.62 4.85 -28.56
CA ILE A 306 -15.34 6.10 -29.26
C ILE A 306 -14.05 6.68 -28.67
N LEU A 307 -13.00 6.76 -29.50
CA LEU A 307 -11.78 7.47 -29.14
C LEU A 307 -12.10 8.95 -28.92
N ARG A 308 -11.99 9.42 -27.68
CA ARG A 308 -12.25 10.84 -27.34
C ARG A 308 -11.05 11.73 -27.68
N TRP A 309 -9.86 11.27 -27.33
CA TRP A 309 -8.60 11.95 -27.58
C TRP A 309 -7.45 10.96 -27.39
N SER A 310 -6.27 11.30 -27.91
CA SER A 310 -5.03 10.51 -27.77
C SER A 310 -3.85 11.46 -27.55
N VAL A 311 -2.90 11.06 -26.72
CA VAL A 311 -1.68 11.82 -26.43
C VAL A 311 -0.47 10.90 -26.64
N ASP A 312 0.58 11.42 -27.28
CA ASP A 312 1.83 10.70 -27.46
C ASP A 312 2.69 10.77 -26.18
N LEU A 313 3.24 9.63 -25.76
CA LEU A 313 4.03 9.51 -24.52
C LEU A 313 5.54 9.57 -24.75
N HIS A 314 5.97 9.94 -25.95
CA HIS A 314 7.38 10.07 -26.31
C HIS A 314 7.51 11.13 -27.41
N GLU A 315 8.48 12.05 -27.26
CA GLU A 315 8.66 13.19 -28.18
C GLU A 315 9.13 12.76 -29.59
N SER A 316 10.04 11.79 -29.69
CA SER A 316 10.58 11.31 -30.99
C SER A 316 9.63 10.35 -31.72
N ALA A 317 9.18 10.75 -32.91
CA ALA A 317 8.42 9.90 -33.83
C ALA A 317 9.23 8.68 -34.33
N GLN A 318 10.55 8.83 -34.50
CA GLN A 318 11.41 7.72 -34.93
C GLN A 318 11.47 6.61 -33.86
N HIS A 319 11.54 7.01 -32.58
CA HIS A 319 11.54 6.06 -31.46
C HIS A 319 10.21 5.30 -31.36
N LYS A 320 9.09 5.97 -31.65
CA LYS A 320 7.77 5.33 -31.74
C LYS A 320 7.74 4.24 -32.81
N GLU A 321 8.19 4.54 -34.03
CA GLU A 321 8.23 3.54 -35.12
C GLU A 321 9.13 2.35 -34.77
N ASN A 322 10.30 2.63 -34.17
CA ASN A 322 11.24 1.58 -33.77
C ASN A 322 10.64 0.68 -32.66
N LEU A 323 9.90 1.25 -31.71
CA LEU A 323 9.21 0.50 -30.66
C LEU A 323 8.09 -0.38 -31.22
N GLU A 324 7.28 0.15 -32.14
CA GLU A 324 6.24 -0.63 -32.81
C GLU A 324 6.83 -1.82 -33.57
N ARG A 325 7.96 -1.61 -34.26
CA ARG A 325 8.67 -2.68 -34.96
C ARG A 325 9.19 -3.75 -33.99
N THR A 326 9.80 -3.33 -32.87
CA THR A 326 10.25 -4.25 -31.81
C THR A 326 9.09 -5.05 -31.24
N LEU A 327 7.96 -4.40 -30.94
CA LEU A 327 6.76 -5.08 -30.42
C LEU A 327 6.21 -6.11 -31.40
N ARG A 328 6.07 -5.76 -32.69
CA ARG A 328 5.60 -6.68 -33.73
C ARG A 328 6.51 -7.90 -33.87
N LYS A 329 7.83 -7.67 -33.86
CA LYS A 329 8.82 -8.75 -33.92
C LYS A 329 8.69 -9.68 -32.71
N GLN A 330 8.60 -9.14 -31.50
CA GLN A 330 8.45 -9.97 -30.29
C GLN A 330 7.13 -10.75 -30.25
N LEU A 331 6.02 -10.16 -30.69
CA LEU A 331 4.73 -10.85 -30.80
C LEU A 331 4.80 -12.03 -31.78
N ALA A 332 5.48 -11.84 -32.92
CA ALA A 332 5.66 -12.88 -33.93
C ALA A 332 6.58 -14.01 -33.45
N GLU A 333 7.68 -13.68 -32.78
CA GLU A 333 8.70 -14.65 -32.36
C GLU A 333 8.36 -15.40 -31.06
N ARG A 334 7.78 -14.71 -30.06
CA ARG A 334 7.70 -15.22 -28.68
C ARG A 334 6.30 -15.62 -28.24
N ARG A 335 5.25 -15.26 -28.98
CA ARG A 335 3.84 -15.36 -28.53
C ARG A 335 3.62 -14.81 -27.11
N ALA A 336 4.45 -13.86 -26.67
CA ALA A 336 4.37 -13.25 -25.36
C ALA A 336 3.78 -11.84 -25.50
N HIS A 337 2.78 -11.53 -24.68
CA HIS A 337 2.19 -10.20 -24.62
C HIS A 337 3.03 -9.34 -23.69
N LEU A 338 3.59 -8.26 -24.22
CA LEU A 338 4.26 -7.24 -23.40
C LEU A 338 3.25 -6.16 -23.02
N VAL A 339 3.09 -5.92 -21.72
CA VAL A 339 2.25 -4.85 -21.18
C VAL A 339 3.15 -3.67 -20.83
N PRO A 340 2.87 -2.46 -21.31
CA PRO A 340 3.62 -1.27 -20.89
C PRO A 340 3.51 -1.02 -19.39
N THR A 341 4.56 -0.47 -18.78
CA THR A 341 4.66 -0.36 -17.31
C THR A 341 4.12 0.95 -16.71
N ARG A 342 3.47 1.80 -17.51
CA ARG A 342 3.00 3.14 -17.10
C ARG A 342 1.49 3.21 -17.02
N TRP A 343 0.99 3.67 -15.88
CA TRP A 343 -0.43 3.85 -15.61
C TRP A 343 -0.73 5.33 -15.38
N PRO A 344 -1.79 5.89 -16.00
CA PRO A 344 -2.24 7.24 -15.69
C PRO A 344 -2.78 7.30 -14.26
N ILE A 345 -2.84 8.48 -13.67
CA ILE A 345 -3.57 8.75 -12.42
C ILE A 345 -4.48 9.95 -12.65
N SER A 346 -5.69 9.91 -12.10
CA SER A 346 -6.62 11.04 -12.17
C SER A 346 -6.63 11.81 -10.84
N SER A 347 -6.65 13.14 -10.93
CA SER A 347 -7.00 14.03 -9.80
C SER A 347 -7.84 15.17 -10.34
N GLU A 348 -9.03 15.35 -9.78
CA GLU A 348 -10.05 16.29 -10.27
C GLU A 348 -10.31 16.13 -11.78
N ASP A 349 -10.23 17.22 -12.56
CA ASP A 349 -10.43 17.23 -14.01
C ASP A 349 -9.15 16.89 -14.81
N LEU A 350 -8.06 16.51 -14.14
CA LEU A 350 -6.75 16.24 -14.74
C LEU A 350 -6.39 14.76 -14.71
N ILE A 351 -5.71 14.32 -15.75
CA ILE A 351 -5.05 13.03 -15.86
C ILE A 351 -3.55 13.28 -15.91
N PHE A 352 -2.84 12.70 -14.94
CA PHE A 352 -1.39 12.70 -14.88
C PHE A 352 -0.87 11.41 -15.48
N LEU A 353 0.04 11.51 -16.44
CA LEU A 353 0.59 10.34 -17.12
C LEU A 353 2.09 10.49 -17.30
N PRO A 354 2.89 9.57 -16.73
CA PRO A 354 4.32 9.53 -16.97
C PRO A 354 4.61 9.20 -18.43
N THR A 355 5.57 9.91 -19.01
CA THR A 355 6.03 9.71 -20.38
C THR A 355 7.34 8.92 -20.42
N TYR A 356 7.66 8.36 -21.58
CA TYR A 356 8.90 7.60 -21.80
C TYR A 356 10.14 8.50 -21.97
N ASP A 357 9.98 9.82 -22.04
CA ASP A 357 11.05 10.83 -22.06
C ASP A 357 11.22 11.55 -20.71
N GLN A 358 10.70 10.96 -19.63
CA GLN A 358 10.81 11.45 -18.25
C GLN A 358 10.15 12.79 -18.00
N ARG A 359 8.86 12.84 -18.30
CA ARG A 359 7.96 13.91 -17.90
C ARG A 359 6.72 13.28 -17.27
N ILE A 360 5.95 14.07 -16.56
CA ILE A 360 4.57 13.72 -16.23
C ILE A 360 3.69 14.76 -16.91
N LEU A 361 2.80 14.34 -17.79
CA LEU A 361 1.89 15.28 -18.46
C LEU A 361 0.64 15.44 -17.61
N ALA A 362 0.27 16.69 -17.33
CA ALA A 362 -1.05 17.04 -16.81
C ALA A 362 -1.98 17.27 -18.00
N ILE A 363 -2.97 16.40 -18.17
CA ILE A 363 -3.87 16.37 -19.33
C ILE A 363 -5.29 16.67 -18.86
N ASP A 364 -5.98 17.59 -19.53
CA ASP A 364 -7.41 17.82 -19.28
C ASP A 364 -8.22 16.58 -19.69
N ALA A 365 -8.93 15.97 -18.75
CA ALA A 365 -9.61 14.69 -18.96
C ALA A 365 -10.71 14.76 -20.05
N LYS A 366 -11.32 15.93 -20.26
CA LYS A 366 -12.43 16.10 -21.20
C LYS A 366 -11.94 16.30 -22.64
N SER A 367 -10.91 17.12 -22.81
CA SER A 367 -10.41 17.58 -24.12
C SER A 367 -9.15 16.88 -24.59
N GLY A 368 -8.39 16.24 -23.69
CA GLY A 368 -7.10 15.64 -24.00
C GLY A 368 -5.97 16.66 -24.22
N LYS A 369 -6.21 17.95 -23.94
CA LYS A 369 -5.18 18.98 -24.05
C LYS A 369 -4.19 18.87 -22.91
N ILE A 370 -2.89 18.88 -23.22
CA ILE A 370 -1.82 19.01 -22.24
C ILE A 370 -1.90 20.42 -21.65
N ARG A 371 -2.08 20.52 -20.34
CA ARG A 371 -2.16 21.79 -19.60
C ARG A 371 -0.75 22.26 -19.25
N TRP A 372 0.05 21.38 -18.65
CA TRP A 372 1.47 21.61 -18.38
C TRP A 372 2.22 20.27 -18.25
N PRO A 373 3.53 20.25 -18.51
CA PRO A 373 4.40 19.13 -18.17
C PRO A 373 5.08 19.35 -16.80
N ILE A 374 5.27 18.26 -16.05
CA ILE A 374 6.21 18.18 -14.94
C ILE A 374 7.49 17.55 -15.49
N VAL A 375 8.62 18.22 -15.29
CA VAL A 375 9.93 17.72 -15.68
C VAL A 375 10.65 17.31 -14.40
N PHE A 376 11.09 16.05 -14.32
CA PHE A 376 11.88 15.58 -13.19
C PHE A 376 13.19 16.37 -13.13
N SER A 377 13.70 16.63 -11.93
CA SER A 377 14.97 17.33 -11.79
C SER A 377 16.14 16.44 -12.26
N GLY A 378 17.11 17.04 -12.97
CA GLY A 378 18.26 16.34 -13.56
C GLY A 378 18.26 16.36 -15.09
N SER A 379 19.26 15.71 -15.68
CA SER A 379 19.30 15.50 -17.13
C SER A 379 18.21 14.49 -17.51
N PRO A 380 17.36 14.76 -18.51
CA PRO A 380 16.41 13.77 -19.00
C PRO A 380 17.17 12.49 -19.37
N LEU A 381 16.77 11.32 -18.86
CA LEU A 381 17.50 10.08 -19.16
C LEU A 381 17.47 9.80 -20.67
N GLY A 382 18.65 9.86 -21.30
CA GLY A 382 18.85 9.73 -22.75
C GLY A 382 19.35 11.00 -23.42
N TYR A 383 19.18 12.18 -22.79
CA TYR A 383 19.61 13.46 -23.35
C TYR A 383 21.15 13.54 -23.53
N SER A 384 21.90 12.88 -22.65
CA SER A 384 23.37 12.77 -22.74
C SER A 384 23.84 11.75 -23.79
N ILE A 385 23.02 10.76 -24.14
CA ILE A 385 23.36 9.71 -25.11
C ILE A 385 23.13 10.21 -26.54
N ASP A 386 22.04 10.94 -26.77
CA ASP A 386 21.62 11.34 -28.12
C ASP A 386 22.49 12.46 -28.74
N ARG A 387 23.14 13.30 -27.95
CA ARG A 387 24.06 14.33 -28.48
C ARG A 387 25.48 13.84 -28.72
N GLY A 388 25.91 12.76 -28.08
CA GLY A 388 27.31 12.37 -28.02
C GLY A 388 27.79 11.44 -29.13
N SER A 389 26.95 10.56 -29.69
CA SER A 389 27.52 9.49 -30.53
C SER A 389 26.71 8.96 -31.71
N ASN A 390 25.52 9.43 -32.08
CA ASN A 390 24.77 8.78 -33.18
C ASN A 390 23.69 9.66 -33.83
N ARG A 391 23.99 10.93 -34.16
CA ARG A 391 23.06 11.73 -34.98
C ARG A 391 22.81 11.10 -36.37
N ASP A 392 23.71 10.23 -36.84
CA ASP A 392 23.68 9.67 -38.20
C ASP A 392 23.36 8.15 -38.29
N SER A 393 23.10 7.46 -37.18
CA SER A 393 23.00 5.98 -37.19
C SER A 393 21.60 5.41 -37.07
N TYR A 394 20.57 6.24 -36.87
CA TYR A 394 19.18 5.78 -36.84
C TYR A 394 18.59 5.75 -38.25
N ALA A 395 19.12 4.83 -39.08
CA ALA A 395 18.54 4.51 -40.37
C ALA A 395 17.18 3.81 -40.19
N LEU A 396 16.26 4.07 -41.12
CA LEU A 396 15.01 3.34 -41.30
C LEU A 396 15.30 1.82 -41.33
N GLY A 397 14.79 1.07 -40.34
CA GLY A 397 14.83 -0.41 -40.32
C GLY A 397 15.42 -1.07 -39.06
N LEU A 398 16.09 -0.33 -38.19
CA LEU A 398 16.68 -0.89 -36.95
C LEU A 398 15.64 -1.03 -35.80
N PRO A 399 15.83 -1.97 -34.85
CA PRO A 399 14.98 -2.10 -33.66
C PRO A 399 15.15 -0.92 -32.69
N ALA A 400 14.19 -0.75 -31.77
CA ALA A 400 14.31 0.24 -30.70
C ALA A 400 15.57 0.01 -29.84
N PRO A 401 16.24 1.10 -29.38
CA PRO A 401 17.36 0.98 -28.45
C PRO A 401 16.99 0.19 -27.19
N ASP A 402 17.90 -0.62 -26.67
CA ASP A 402 17.67 -1.45 -25.48
C ASP A 402 17.22 -0.64 -24.26
N TYR A 403 17.73 0.58 -24.08
CA TYR A 403 17.32 1.46 -22.98
C TYR A 403 15.83 1.82 -23.09
N LEU A 404 15.33 2.05 -24.30
CA LEU A 404 13.95 2.44 -24.55
C LEU A 404 13.02 1.24 -24.40
N VAL A 405 13.43 0.06 -24.89
CA VAL A 405 12.72 -1.22 -24.66
C VAL A 405 12.57 -1.51 -23.17
N ARG A 406 13.66 -1.37 -22.39
CA ARG A 406 13.61 -1.52 -20.93
C ARG A 406 12.69 -0.49 -20.27
N ARG A 407 12.68 0.76 -20.73
CA ARG A 407 11.81 1.80 -20.16
C ARG A 407 10.32 1.57 -20.42
N VAL A 408 9.96 0.98 -21.56
CA VAL A 408 8.57 0.71 -21.92
C VAL A 408 8.03 -0.54 -21.21
N TRP A 409 8.84 -1.60 -21.11
CA TRP A 409 8.36 -2.93 -20.67
C TRP A 409 9.06 -3.52 -19.44
N GLY A 410 10.12 -2.89 -18.94
CA GLY A 410 10.94 -3.42 -17.83
C GLY A 410 11.13 -2.49 -16.63
N ASP A 411 10.92 -1.19 -16.78
CA ASP A 411 11.02 -0.22 -15.68
C ASP A 411 9.65 0.01 -15.06
N PHE A 412 9.43 -0.59 -13.89
CA PHE A 412 8.19 -0.42 -13.12
C PHE A 412 8.32 0.70 -12.07
N ALA A 413 9.49 0.89 -11.46
CA ALA A 413 9.66 1.81 -10.35
C ALA A 413 9.53 3.27 -10.79
N THR A 414 10.23 3.70 -11.86
CA THR A 414 10.16 5.10 -12.35
C THR A 414 8.94 5.38 -13.23
N SER A 415 8.15 4.35 -13.48
CA SER A 415 6.91 4.41 -14.25
C SER A 415 5.67 4.60 -13.37
N GLN A 416 5.81 4.37 -12.07
CA GLN A 416 4.77 4.60 -11.08
C GLN A 416 4.77 6.04 -10.61
N ILE A 417 3.58 6.58 -10.43
CA ILE A 417 3.33 7.86 -9.77
C ILE A 417 2.24 7.65 -8.71
N SER A 418 2.09 8.61 -7.81
CA SER A 418 1.00 8.62 -6.84
C SER A 418 0.47 10.02 -6.54
N THR A 419 -0.70 10.13 -5.89
CA THR A 419 -1.29 11.43 -5.53
C THR A 419 -2.15 11.37 -4.27
N ASP A 420 -2.08 12.43 -3.46
CA ASP A 420 -2.98 12.71 -2.33
C ASP A 420 -4.14 13.66 -2.72
N GLY A 421 -4.26 13.99 -4.02
CA GLY A 421 -5.21 14.95 -4.56
C GLY A 421 -4.71 16.40 -4.60
N LYS A 422 -3.67 16.75 -3.83
CA LYS A 422 -3.05 18.09 -3.80
C LYS A 422 -1.65 18.10 -4.43
N ARG A 423 -0.97 16.96 -4.38
CA ARG A 423 0.41 16.74 -4.78
C ARG A 423 0.50 15.48 -5.62
N ILE A 424 1.54 15.42 -6.45
CA ILE A 424 1.94 14.23 -7.19
C ILE A 424 3.28 13.79 -6.66
N PHE A 425 3.45 12.49 -6.52
CA PHE A 425 4.71 11.88 -6.12
C PHE A 425 5.20 10.93 -7.20
N GLY A 426 6.51 10.82 -7.33
CA GLY A 426 7.13 9.97 -8.34
C GLY A 426 8.63 9.88 -8.14
N LEU A 427 9.22 8.87 -8.79
CA LEU A 427 10.65 8.61 -8.71
C LEU A 427 11.39 9.18 -9.92
N SER A 428 12.47 9.91 -9.67
CA SER A 428 13.46 10.28 -10.68
C SER A 428 14.76 9.49 -10.51
N GLY A 429 15.45 9.24 -11.62
CA GLY A 429 16.62 8.35 -11.65
C GLY A 429 16.21 6.88 -11.67
N SER A 430 16.72 6.14 -12.66
CA SER A 430 16.51 4.69 -12.76
C SER A 430 17.79 3.96 -12.37
N SER A 431 17.66 2.77 -11.77
CA SER A 431 18.79 1.83 -11.59
C SER A 431 19.24 1.21 -12.91
N ALA A 432 18.50 1.45 -14.00
CA ALA A 432 18.93 1.11 -15.34
C ALA A 432 20.30 1.73 -15.60
N ALA A 433 21.29 0.88 -15.89
CA ALA A 433 22.68 1.24 -16.16
C ALA A 433 22.79 2.55 -16.94
N GLU A 434 22.94 3.66 -16.22
CA GLU A 434 23.40 4.89 -16.81
C GLU A 434 24.88 4.66 -17.05
N VAL A 435 25.27 4.61 -18.31
CA VAL A 435 26.69 4.63 -18.66
C VAL A 435 27.20 5.96 -18.12
N GLY A 436 28.00 5.90 -17.06
CA GLY A 436 28.46 7.07 -16.33
C GLY A 436 29.19 8.04 -17.25
N GLU A 437 29.10 9.34 -16.94
CA GLU A 437 29.88 10.37 -17.61
C GLU A 437 31.37 9.99 -17.57
N SER A 438 31.96 9.78 -18.74
CA SER A 438 33.38 9.47 -18.87
C SER A 438 34.16 10.77 -19.07
N PHE A 439 34.99 11.15 -18.11
CA PHE A 439 36.01 12.18 -18.32
C PHE A 439 37.19 11.55 -19.08
N ALA A 440 37.48 12.06 -20.28
CA ALA A 440 38.70 11.71 -21.00
C ALA A 440 39.83 12.65 -20.57
N VAL A 441 40.89 12.11 -19.96
CA VAL A 441 42.12 12.87 -19.69
C VAL A 441 43.24 12.33 -20.59
N GLY A 442 43.66 13.17 -21.54
CA GLY A 442 44.91 13.00 -22.29
C GLY A 442 44.80 12.44 -23.72
N PRO A 443 45.90 12.50 -24.51
CA PRO A 443 45.87 12.34 -25.97
C PRO A 443 45.56 10.93 -26.50
N ASN A 444 45.51 9.92 -25.62
CA ASN A 444 45.26 8.51 -25.94
C ASN A 444 44.21 7.85 -25.03
N ALA A 445 43.32 8.63 -24.41
CA ALA A 445 42.33 8.09 -23.47
C ALA A 445 41.28 7.23 -24.18
N ARG A 446 41.31 5.91 -23.93
CA ARG A 446 40.18 5.03 -24.22
C ARG A 446 39.03 5.39 -23.27
N LEU A 447 37.86 5.71 -23.82
CA LEU A 447 36.63 5.84 -23.04
C LEU A 447 36.33 4.49 -22.37
N ASN A 448 36.67 4.38 -21.10
CA ASN A 448 36.28 3.22 -20.32
C ASN A 448 34.83 3.44 -19.87
N ARG A 449 33.89 3.00 -20.71
CA ARG A 449 32.45 2.99 -20.41
C ARG A 449 32.19 1.94 -19.34
N ASN A 450 32.51 2.24 -18.09
CA ASN A 450 32.05 1.39 -17.00
C ASN A 450 30.58 1.78 -16.71
N PRO A 451 29.60 0.89 -16.90
CA PRO A 451 28.22 1.19 -16.50
C PRO A 451 28.21 1.42 -14.99
N MET A 452 28.02 2.67 -14.56
CA MET A 452 27.71 2.94 -13.16
C MET A 452 26.25 2.55 -12.98
N ILE A 453 26.03 1.38 -12.41
CA ILE A 453 24.70 1.02 -11.91
C ILE A 453 24.42 1.99 -10.77
N ARG A 454 23.50 2.93 -10.98
CA ARG A 454 23.00 3.75 -9.87
C ARG A 454 22.25 2.81 -8.92
N THR A 455 22.70 2.75 -7.67
CA THR A 455 22.07 1.97 -6.60
C THR A 455 21.13 2.83 -5.77
N TYR A 456 20.70 3.98 -6.28
CA TYR A 456 19.80 4.91 -5.62
C TYR A 456 18.94 5.63 -6.66
N ASN A 457 17.81 6.16 -6.22
CA ASN A 457 16.95 7.07 -6.99
C ASN A 457 16.47 8.21 -6.08
N VAL A 458 15.63 9.10 -6.59
CA VAL A 458 15.15 10.28 -5.86
C VAL A 458 13.64 10.30 -5.88
N LEU A 459 13.04 10.37 -4.70
CA LEU A 459 11.60 10.59 -4.54
C LEU A 459 11.32 12.09 -4.58
N GLN A 460 10.33 12.49 -5.38
CA GLN A 460 10.01 13.90 -5.61
C GLN A 460 8.51 14.13 -5.42
N ALA A 461 8.17 15.33 -4.95
CA ALA A 461 6.79 15.78 -4.84
C ALA A 461 6.56 17.10 -5.56
N TRP A 462 5.44 17.18 -6.28
CA TRP A 462 5.03 18.39 -7.01
C TRP A 462 3.64 18.83 -6.60
N SER A 463 3.42 20.14 -6.56
CA SER A 463 2.11 20.75 -6.31
C SER A 463 1.21 20.68 -7.54
N ILE A 464 -0.04 20.24 -7.38
CA ILE A 464 -1.06 20.28 -8.44
C ILE A 464 -1.57 21.71 -8.61
N ALA A 465 -1.80 22.44 -7.51
CA ALA A 465 -2.36 23.80 -7.53
C ALA A 465 -1.38 24.83 -8.12
N GLU A 466 -0.07 24.61 -7.96
CA GLU A 466 0.99 25.45 -8.53
C GLU A 466 1.55 24.84 -9.82
N GLU A 467 0.71 24.17 -10.61
CA GLU A 467 1.01 23.69 -11.97
C GLU A 467 2.33 22.89 -12.08
N GLY A 468 2.56 21.96 -11.16
CA GLY A 468 3.72 21.07 -11.21
C GLY A 468 5.00 21.63 -10.59
N LYS A 469 4.92 22.68 -9.76
CA LYS A 469 6.07 23.17 -8.98
C LYS A 469 6.59 22.08 -8.04
N LEU A 470 7.90 21.85 -8.08
CA LEU A 470 8.60 20.95 -7.15
C LEU A 470 8.53 21.51 -5.72
N LEU A 471 8.01 20.70 -4.80
CA LEU A 471 7.87 21.05 -3.39
C LEU A 471 9.09 20.58 -2.59
N TRP A 472 9.49 19.32 -2.80
CA TRP A 472 10.63 18.72 -2.11
C TRP A 472 11.17 17.51 -2.87
N GLU A 473 12.38 17.13 -2.51
CA GLU A 473 13.07 15.93 -2.98
C GLU A 473 13.62 15.15 -1.77
N CYS A 474 13.68 13.83 -1.91
CA CYS A 474 14.20 12.91 -0.91
C CYS A 474 15.06 11.82 -1.57
N GLY A 475 16.14 11.41 -0.90
CA GLY A 475 17.10 10.42 -1.40
C GLY A 475 18.24 11.02 -2.23
N GLY A 476 18.87 10.19 -3.05
CA GLY A 476 20.01 10.61 -3.87
C GLY A 476 21.30 10.90 -3.09
N VAL A 477 22.24 11.59 -3.75
CA VAL A 477 23.62 11.77 -3.25
C VAL A 477 23.81 12.98 -2.36
N ASN A 478 23.00 14.04 -2.49
CA ASN A 478 23.27 15.31 -1.80
C ASN A 478 22.10 16.32 -1.76
N ARG A 479 20.85 15.88 -1.85
CA ARG A 479 19.69 16.78 -1.73
C ARG A 479 18.50 16.02 -1.14
N SER A 480 18.24 16.17 0.15
CA SER A 480 16.99 15.67 0.68
C SER A 480 16.44 16.50 1.82
N SER A 481 15.11 16.56 1.86
CA SER A 481 14.35 17.00 3.03
C SER A 481 14.39 15.97 4.17
N ALA A 482 14.88 14.75 3.90
CA ALA A 482 15.10 13.68 4.86
C ALA A 482 16.53 13.11 4.70
N PRO A 483 17.50 13.54 5.52
CA PRO A 483 18.91 13.13 5.43
C PRO A 483 19.14 11.63 5.59
N ASP A 484 18.29 10.96 6.37
CA ASP A 484 18.42 9.55 6.72
C ASP A 484 18.16 8.62 5.52
N LEU A 485 17.42 9.11 4.52
CA LEU A 485 17.12 8.38 3.29
C LEU A 485 18.18 8.60 2.20
N LYS A 486 19.34 9.17 2.55
CA LYS A 486 20.44 9.37 1.60
C LYS A 486 20.89 8.04 1.00
N GLY A 487 20.99 7.99 -0.32
CA GLY A 487 21.37 6.77 -1.05
C GLY A 487 20.29 5.69 -1.11
N ALA A 488 19.05 5.96 -0.66
CA ALA A 488 17.93 5.04 -0.79
C ALA A 488 17.62 4.70 -2.26
N LEU A 489 17.29 3.44 -2.50
CA LEU A 489 16.66 2.98 -3.73
C LEU A 489 15.17 2.69 -3.46
N PHE A 490 14.32 3.68 -3.72
CA PHE A 490 12.87 3.52 -3.65
C PHE A 490 12.38 2.51 -4.69
N LEU A 491 11.51 1.58 -4.27
CA LEU A 491 11.03 0.46 -5.08
C LEU A 491 9.73 0.77 -5.85
N GLY A 492 9.18 1.97 -5.69
CA GLY A 492 7.96 2.43 -6.36
C GLY A 492 7.52 3.81 -5.87
N ALA A 493 6.41 4.31 -6.41
CA ALA A 493 5.82 5.55 -5.90
C ALA A 493 5.29 5.35 -4.46
N PRO A 494 5.37 6.37 -3.59
CA PRO A 494 4.84 6.28 -2.23
C PRO A 494 3.32 6.13 -2.27
N ILE A 495 2.75 5.57 -1.22
CA ILE A 495 1.31 5.55 -1.00
C ILE A 495 0.99 6.65 0.02
N PRO A 496 0.23 7.69 -0.36
CA PRO A 496 -0.26 8.65 0.61
C PRO A 496 -1.31 7.99 1.50
N VAL A 497 -0.97 7.86 2.77
CA VAL A 497 -1.82 7.29 3.81
C VAL A 497 -2.00 8.35 4.88
N ARG A 498 -3.19 8.95 4.92
CA ARG A 498 -3.53 10.01 5.89
C ARG A 498 -2.59 11.21 5.75
N SER A 499 -1.77 11.50 6.76
CA SER A 499 -0.76 12.57 6.79
C SER A 499 0.66 12.11 6.44
N GLU A 500 0.83 10.83 6.08
CA GLU A 500 2.11 10.16 5.89
C GLU A 500 2.30 9.63 4.46
N LEU A 501 3.57 9.41 4.07
CA LEU A 501 3.93 8.90 2.74
C LEU A 501 4.69 7.59 2.86
N LEU A 502 3.95 6.49 2.81
CA LEU A 502 4.54 5.17 2.94
C LEU A 502 5.21 4.72 1.64
N VAL A 503 6.51 4.45 1.67
CA VAL A 503 7.26 3.95 0.51
C VAL A 503 8.22 2.82 0.90
N LEU A 504 8.36 1.84 0.02
CA LEU A 504 9.38 0.81 0.16
C LEU A 504 10.70 1.31 -0.41
N ALA A 505 11.77 1.22 0.36
CA ALA A 505 13.11 1.64 -0.04
C ALA A 505 14.15 0.57 0.32
N GLU A 506 15.10 0.32 -0.58
CA GLU A 506 16.30 -0.46 -0.29
C GLU A 506 17.41 0.48 0.21
N LEU A 507 17.94 0.20 1.39
CA LEU A 507 19.08 0.88 2.01
C LEU A 507 20.10 -0.18 2.42
N ASN A 508 21.36 -0.03 1.98
CA ASN A 508 22.45 -0.97 2.30
C ASN A 508 22.15 -2.46 2.00
N GLY A 509 21.28 -2.75 1.02
CA GLY A 509 20.91 -4.11 0.63
C GLY A 509 19.70 -4.70 1.37
N GLU A 510 19.05 -3.93 2.24
CA GLU A 510 17.86 -4.33 3.00
C GLU A 510 16.65 -3.47 2.60
N VAL A 511 15.44 -4.03 2.67
CA VAL A 511 14.20 -3.33 2.28
C VAL A 511 13.45 -2.82 3.51
N PHE A 512 13.20 -1.52 3.55
CA PHE A 512 12.52 -0.77 4.61
C PHE A 512 11.16 -0.28 4.10
N LEU A 513 10.15 -0.26 4.98
CA LEU A 513 8.98 0.59 4.81
C LEU A 513 9.26 1.91 5.54
N VAL A 514 9.32 3.02 4.81
CA VAL A 514 9.62 4.35 5.36
C VAL A 514 8.40 5.27 5.17
N SER A 515 8.24 6.26 6.05
CA SER A 515 7.08 7.18 6.13
C SER A 515 7.47 8.63 5.93
#